data_AF-A0AAJ0CP50-F1
#
_entry.id   AF-A0AAJ0CP50-F1
#
_cell.length_a   1.000
_cell.length_b   1.000
_cell.length_c   1.000
_cell.angle_alpha   90.00
_cell.angle_beta   90.00
_cell.angle_gamma   90.00
#
_symmetry.space_group_name_H-M   'P 1'
#
loop_
_entity.id
_entity.type
_entity.pdbx_description
1 polymer ?
#
loop_
_entity_poly.entity_id
_entity_poly.type
_entity_poly.pdbx_seq_one_letter_code
_entity_poly.pdbx_strand_id
1 'polypeptide(L)'
;MESMVEAIQQMVKGADESGRKKLIDTLSNLILSIEGPQDVMMRVLLYYPFKDKAQDMDPNQVFFVDIGGGLGHQSLALRNALPKTITNRIIVQDLPELMEQVTKRLDIEYTAHNFWEIQPVKGARIYYMRNIIHDWPSDKAFEILQNIKPAMDNGSVLLIDEMVLPDIGVHWQATELDMAMMALLGSRERTRAQWNELITQAGLKIHHIYQYTTSLNDSIIECILPDDSEEII
;
A
#
# COMPACT_ATOMS: atom_id res chain seq x y z
N MET A 1 17.13 7.95 22.25
CA MET A 1 15.95 7.07 22.14
C MET A 1 15.91 6.10 23.30
N GLU A 2 17.01 5.37 23.56
CA GLU A 2 17.15 4.48 24.72
C GLU A 2 16.82 5.14 26.07
N SER A 3 17.30 6.37 26.31
CA SER A 3 16.98 7.14 27.53
C SER A 3 15.49 7.43 27.74
N MET A 4 14.73 7.55 26.66
CA MET A 4 13.28 7.78 26.72
C MET A 4 12.53 6.48 27.01
N VAL A 5 12.98 5.37 26.42
CA VAL A 5 12.45 4.03 26.68
C VAL A 5 12.66 3.66 28.15
N GLU A 6 13.86 3.88 28.69
CA GLU A 6 14.17 3.63 30.10
C GLU A 6 13.31 4.47 31.04
N ALA A 7 13.09 5.75 30.72
CA ALA A 7 12.22 6.63 31.50
C ALA A 7 10.77 6.13 31.52
N ILE A 8 10.22 5.73 30.36
CA ILE A 8 8.86 5.16 30.26
C ILE A 8 8.77 3.86 31.07
N GLN A 9 9.77 2.97 30.96
CA GLN A 9 9.80 1.72 31.73
C GLN A 9 9.83 1.98 33.25
N GLN A 10 10.55 3.00 33.71
CA GLN A 10 10.54 3.39 35.13
C GLN A 10 9.18 3.94 35.56
N MET A 11 8.55 4.79 34.76
CA MET A 11 7.21 5.31 35.06
C MET A 11 6.15 4.19 35.14
N VAL A 12 6.23 3.17 34.27
CA VAL A 12 5.32 2.01 34.30
C VAL A 12 5.53 1.13 35.53
N LYS A 13 6.79 0.95 35.99
CA LYS A 13 7.10 0.15 37.19
C LYS A 13 6.47 0.71 38.47
N GLY A 14 6.35 2.03 38.58
CA GLY A 14 5.77 2.70 39.76
C GLY A 14 4.28 3.06 39.66
N ALA A 15 3.65 2.86 38.50
CA ALA A 15 2.29 3.30 38.25
C ALA A 15 1.23 2.25 38.63
N ASP A 16 0.15 2.73 39.25
CA ASP A 16 -1.11 2.01 39.40
C ASP A 16 -1.87 1.91 38.05
N GLU A 17 -3.01 1.24 38.05
CA GLU A 17 -3.79 1.00 36.82
C GLU A 17 -4.20 2.30 36.10
N SER A 18 -4.61 3.31 36.86
CA SER A 18 -4.97 4.64 36.35
C SER A 18 -3.76 5.35 35.72
N GLY A 19 -2.61 5.32 36.39
CA GLY A 19 -1.36 5.87 35.89
C GLY A 19 -0.89 5.19 34.61
N ARG A 20 -1.01 3.86 34.53
CA ARG A 20 -0.69 3.09 33.32
C ARG A 20 -1.61 3.44 32.16
N LYS A 21 -2.93 3.54 32.40
CA LYS A 21 -3.90 3.96 31.38
C LYS A 21 -3.56 5.34 30.83
N LYS A 22 -3.28 6.32 31.70
CA LYS A 22 -2.90 7.67 31.28
C LYS A 22 -1.62 7.70 30.45
N LEU A 23 -0.64 6.87 30.80
CA LEU A 23 0.60 6.70 30.03
C LEU A 23 0.31 6.15 28.62
N ILE A 24 -0.49 5.09 28.52
CA ILE A 24 -0.90 4.50 27.24
C ILE A 24 -1.63 5.53 26.39
N ASP A 25 -2.64 6.22 26.96
CA ASP A 25 -3.42 7.24 26.24
C ASP A 25 -2.51 8.38 25.74
N THR A 26 -1.55 8.82 26.57
CA THR A 26 -0.60 9.89 26.20
C THR A 26 0.33 9.44 25.08
N LEU A 27 0.86 8.23 25.14
CA LEU A 27 1.74 7.68 24.10
C LEU A 27 0.98 7.47 22.79
N SER A 28 -0.24 6.94 22.85
CA SER A 28 -1.12 6.80 21.68
C SER A 28 -1.42 8.15 21.03
N ASN A 29 -1.75 9.17 21.84
CA ASN A 29 -1.98 10.53 21.35
C ASN A 29 -0.70 11.15 20.76
N LEU A 30 0.46 10.88 21.36
CA LEU A 30 1.74 11.34 20.84
C LEU A 30 2.03 10.72 19.47
N ILE A 31 1.82 9.40 19.33
CA ILE A 31 1.94 8.70 18.04
C ILE A 31 1.05 9.37 16.99
N LEU A 32 -0.23 9.58 17.29
CA LEU A 32 -1.19 10.24 16.39
C LEU A 32 -0.83 11.70 16.08
N SER A 33 -0.14 12.39 16.98
CA SER A 33 0.29 13.79 16.77
C SER A 33 1.56 13.91 15.91
N ILE A 34 2.40 12.88 15.90
CA ILE A 34 3.62 12.82 15.11
C ILE A 34 3.31 12.33 13.69
N GLU A 35 2.39 11.37 13.57
CA GLU A 35 2.06 10.72 12.32
C GLU A 35 0.58 10.29 12.31
N GLY A 36 -0.18 10.84 11.37
CA GLY A 36 -1.58 10.51 11.18
C GLY A 36 -1.78 9.36 10.18
N PRO A 37 -3.00 8.82 10.07
CA PRO A 37 -3.35 7.80 9.06
C PRO A 37 -3.07 8.24 7.61
N GLN A 38 -3.08 9.55 7.34
CA GLN A 38 -2.75 10.13 6.04
C GLN A 38 -1.25 10.04 5.67
N ASP A 39 -0.38 9.81 6.65
CA ASP A 39 1.08 9.80 6.48
C ASP A 39 1.62 8.41 6.13
N VAL A 40 0.75 7.43 5.81
CA VAL A 40 1.15 6.06 5.45
C VAL A 40 2.20 6.06 4.33
N MET A 41 2.00 6.81 3.25
CA MET A 41 2.99 6.96 2.19
C MET A 41 4.36 7.45 2.71
N MET A 42 4.42 8.25 3.77
CA MET A 42 5.69 8.66 4.39
C MET A 42 6.44 7.47 5.01
N ARG A 43 5.72 6.50 5.60
CA ARG A 43 6.33 5.23 6.04
C ARG A 43 6.81 4.45 4.84
N VAL A 44 5.97 4.29 3.82
CA VAL A 44 6.30 3.51 2.64
C VAL A 44 7.57 4.06 1.97
N LEU A 45 7.72 5.37 1.89
CA LEU A 45 8.90 6.06 1.36
C LEU A 45 10.21 5.73 2.09
N LEU A 46 10.16 5.25 3.33
CA LEU A 46 11.36 4.81 4.08
C LEU A 46 11.84 3.41 3.65
N TYR A 47 10.92 2.57 3.14
CA TYR A 47 11.21 1.18 2.81
C TYR A 47 11.28 0.94 1.30
N TYR A 48 10.52 1.69 0.50
CA TYR A 48 10.46 1.53 -0.94
C TYR A 48 11.11 2.73 -1.67
N PRO A 49 12.09 2.51 -2.56
CA PRO A 49 12.92 3.57 -3.14
C PRO A 49 12.24 4.30 -4.31
N PHE A 50 11.11 4.97 -4.06
CA PHE A 50 10.37 5.70 -5.11
C PHE A 50 11.22 6.73 -5.85
N LYS A 51 12.06 7.46 -5.11
CA LYS A 51 12.91 8.52 -5.69
C LYS A 51 13.87 7.95 -6.73
N ASP A 52 14.51 6.83 -6.42
CA ASP A 52 15.49 6.20 -7.31
C ASP A 52 14.79 5.69 -8.58
N LYS A 53 13.58 5.11 -8.45
CA LYS A 53 12.78 4.67 -9.60
C LYS A 53 12.27 5.81 -10.49
N ALA A 54 12.19 7.03 -9.96
CA ALA A 54 11.70 8.19 -10.70
C ALA A 54 12.82 8.97 -11.43
N GLN A 55 14.07 8.91 -10.97
CA GLN A 55 15.15 9.77 -11.48
C GLN A 55 15.55 9.49 -12.92
N ASP A 56 15.47 8.24 -13.37
CA ASP A 56 15.93 7.82 -14.70
C ASP A 56 14.80 7.80 -15.76
N MET A 57 13.65 8.42 -15.45
CA MET A 57 12.48 8.41 -16.32
C MET A 57 12.31 9.70 -17.11
N ASP A 58 11.85 9.58 -18.36
CA ASP A 58 11.43 10.74 -19.15
C ASP A 58 10.28 11.46 -18.44
N PRO A 59 10.33 12.80 -18.27
CA PRO A 59 9.25 13.60 -17.67
C PRO A 59 7.83 13.33 -18.20
N ASN A 60 7.70 12.88 -19.45
CA ASN A 60 6.40 12.60 -20.08
C ASN A 60 5.88 11.18 -19.79
N GLN A 61 6.73 10.28 -19.28
CA GLN A 61 6.32 8.94 -18.87
C GLN A 61 5.50 8.98 -17.58
N VAL A 62 4.61 8.00 -17.46
CA VAL A 62 3.79 7.83 -16.25
C VAL A 62 4.62 7.09 -15.21
N PHE A 63 4.94 7.78 -14.12
CA PHE A 63 5.71 7.21 -13.02
C PHE A 63 4.81 6.38 -12.09
N PHE A 64 3.64 6.92 -11.73
CA PHE A 64 2.81 6.33 -10.69
C PHE A 64 1.33 6.38 -11.08
N VAL A 65 0.68 5.23 -11.04
CA VAL A 65 -0.77 5.08 -11.21
C VAL A 65 -1.35 4.54 -9.91
N ASP A 66 -2.11 5.37 -9.20
CA ASP A 66 -2.76 5.09 -7.93
C ASP A 66 -4.18 4.57 -8.20
N ILE A 67 -4.34 3.25 -8.25
CA ILE A 67 -5.58 2.56 -8.64
C ILE A 67 -6.45 2.36 -7.40
N GLY A 68 -7.67 2.90 -7.43
CA GLY A 68 -8.50 3.00 -6.23
C GLY A 68 -7.96 4.02 -5.23
N GLY A 69 -7.27 5.05 -5.72
CA GLY A 69 -6.53 6.02 -4.89
C GLY A 69 -7.43 6.98 -4.11
N GLY A 70 -8.74 6.89 -4.25
CA GLY A 70 -9.71 7.75 -3.58
C GLY A 70 -9.54 9.22 -3.99
N LEU A 71 -9.33 10.06 -2.99
CA LEU A 71 -9.04 11.50 -3.20
C LEU A 71 -7.56 11.79 -3.54
N GLY A 72 -6.72 10.75 -3.65
CA GLY A 72 -5.31 10.87 -4.04
C GLY A 72 -4.36 11.29 -2.92
N HIS A 73 -4.70 10.99 -1.65
CA HIS A 73 -3.86 11.36 -0.50
C HIS A 73 -2.44 10.78 -0.60
N GLN A 74 -2.32 9.52 -1.02
CA GLN A 74 -1.02 8.84 -1.14
C GLN A 74 -0.21 9.42 -2.30
N SER A 75 -0.83 9.60 -3.46
CA SER A 75 -0.23 10.32 -4.60
C SER A 75 0.25 11.73 -4.25
N LEU A 76 -0.51 12.48 -3.43
CA LEU A 76 -0.11 13.81 -2.97
C LEU A 76 1.10 13.77 -2.03
N ALA A 77 1.10 12.85 -1.07
CA ALA A 77 2.24 12.66 -0.17
C ALA A 77 3.51 12.29 -0.97
N LEU A 78 3.38 11.37 -1.93
CA LEU A 78 4.46 11.00 -2.84
C LEU A 78 4.97 12.20 -3.65
N ARG A 79 4.07 12.97 -4.29
CA ARG A 79 4.44 14.17 -5.07
C ARG A 79 5.17 15.21 -4.22
N ASN A 80 4.79 15.38 -2.96
CA ASN A 80 5.44 16.31 -2.05
C ASN A 80 6.81 15.85 -1.59
N ALA A 81 7.02 14.55 -1.44
CA ALA A 81 8.30 13.96 -1.05
C ALA A 81 9.32 13.90 -2.19
N LEU A 82 8.85 13.78 -3.45
CA LEU A 82 9.74 13.78 -4.61
C LEU A 82 10.40 15.16 -4.81
N PRO A 83 11.69 15.20 -5.22
CA PRO A 83 12.35 16.44 -5.61
C PRO A 83 11.55 17.17 -6.69
N LYS A 84 11.47 18.50 -6.63
CA LYS A 84 10.74 19.32 -7.62
C LYS A 84 11.29 19.21 -9.05
N THR A 85 12.49 18.67 -9.22
CA THR A 85 13.09 18.35 -10.52
C THR A 85 12.48 17.11 -11.18
N ILE A 86 11.80 16.25 -10.40
CA ILE A 86 11.13 15.04 -10.88
C ILE A 86 9.69 15.43 -11.24
N THR A 87 9.44 15.59 -12.54
CA THR A 87 8.15 16.06 -13.08
C THR A 87 7.36 14.96 -13.77
N ASN A 88 7.75 13.69 -13.62
CA ASN A 88 7.03 12.56 -14.21
C ASN A 88 5.57 12.53 -13.76
N ARG A 89 4.71 11.98 -14.60
CA ARG A 89 3.25 12.03 -14.41
C ARG A 89 2.81 11.10 -13.28
N ILE A 90 1.89 11.57 -12.47
CA ILE A 90 1.22 10.82 -11.40
C ILE A 90 -0.28 10.88 -11.70
N ILE A 91 -0.90 9.71 -11.77
CA ILE A 91 -2.31 9.55 -12.13
C ILE A 91 -3.03 8.87 -10.97
N VAL A 92 -4.11 9.47 -10.50
CA VAL A 92 -5.05 8.86 -9.55
C VAL A 92 -6.26 8.36 -10.31
N GLN A 93 -6.64 7.11 -10.05
CA GLN A 93 -7.76 6.44 -10.66
C GLN A 93 -8.76 6.00 -9.60
N ASP A 94 -10.03 6.32 -9.83
CA ASP A 94 -11.16 5.81 -9.04
C ASP A 94 -12.45 5.92 -9.86
N LEU A 95 -13.59 5.57 -9.27
CA LEU A 95 -14.88 5.63 -9.92
C LEU A 95 -15.25 7.05 -10.38
N PRO A 96 -16.04 7.20 -11.47
CA PRO A 96 -16.43 8.49 -12.02
C PRO A 96 -17.03 9.45 -10.97
N GLU A 97 -17.92 8.94 -10.12
CA GLU A 97 -18.64 9.71 -9.10
C GLU A 97 -17.68 10.32 -8.08
N LEU A 98 -16.57 9.65 -7.78
CA LEU A 98 -15.55 10.17 -6.88
C LEU A 98 -14.65 11.17 -7.61
N MET A 99 -14.24 10.87 -8.84
CA MET A 99 -13.40 11.74 -9.66
C MET A 99 -14.05 13.09 -9.98
N GLU A 100 -15.38 13.18 -9.96
CA GLU A 100 -16.12 14.44 -10.06
C GLU A 100 -16.02 15.32 -8.79
N GLN A 101 -15.83 14.71 -7.62
CA GLN A 101 -15.77 15.39 -6.32
C GLN A 101 -14.35 15.86 -5.95
N VAL A 102 -13.33 15.32 -6.62
CA VAL A 102 -11.95 15.62 -6.31
C VAL A 102 -11.60 17.08 -6.63
N THR A 103 -10.99 17.76 -5.66
CA THR A 103 -10.33 19.04 -5.91
C THR A 103 -9.06 18.81 -6.73
N LYS A 104 -9.16 19.01 -8.04
CA LYS A 104 -8.05 18.79 -8.98
C LYS A 104 -6.86 19.68 -8.66
N ARG A 105 -5.67 19.09 -8.70
CA ARG A 105 -4.39 19.80 -8.62
C ARG A 105 -3.72 19.82 -9.99
N LEU A 106 -2.79 20.75 -10.17
CA LEU A 106 -2.07 20.91 -11.44
C LEU A 106 -0.96 19.85 -11.63
N ASP A 107 -0.47 19.26 -10.54
CA ASP A 107 0.68 18.36 -10.51
C ASP A 107 0.33 16.87 -10.40
N ILE A 108 -0.98 16.56 -10.39
CA ILE A 108 -1.54 15.21 -10.33
C ILE A 108 -2.72 15.15 -11.30
N GLU A 109 -2.76 14.10 -12.12
CA GLU A 109 -3.87 13.81 -13.02
C GLU A 109 -4.89 12.93 -12.31
N TYR A 110 -6.18 13.19 -12.57
CA TYR A 110 -7.28 12.43 -11.99
C TYR A 110 -8.14 11.90 -13.12
N THR A 111 -8.27 10.58 -13.19
CA THR A 111 -8.96 9.89 -14.29
C THR A 111 -9.95 8.89 -13.74
N ALA A 112 -11.18 8.87 -14.27
CA ALA A 112 -12.14 7.84 -13.93
C ALA A 112 -11.70 6.49 -14.51
N HIS A 113 -11.66 5.46 -13.67
CA HIS A 113 -11.39 4.10 -14.09
C HIS A 113 -11.96 3.10 -13.09
N ASN A 114 -12.56 2.04 -13.62
CA ASN A 114 -13.02 0.90 -12.86
C ASN A 114 -12.00 -0.24 -13.02
N PHE A 115 -11.39 -0.70 -11.92
CA PHE A 115 -10.37 -1.77 -11.95
C PHE A 115 -10.92 -3.14 -12.37
N TRP A 116 -12.24 -3.30 -12.50
CA TRP A 116 -12.87 -4.45 -13.16
C TRP A 116 -12.68 -4.46 -14.68
N GLU A 117 -12.16 -3.37 -15.25
CA GLU A 117 -11.83 -3.22 -16.66
C GLU A 117 -10.31 -3.24 -16.87
N ILE A 118 -9.88 -3.56 -18.09
CA ILE A 118 -8.45 -3.53 -18.44
C ILE A 118 -7.85 -2.15 -18.15
N GLN A 119 -6.71 -2.15 -17.45
CA GLN A 119 -6.01 -0.92 -17.09
C GLN A 119 -5.62 -0.12 -18.36
N PRO A 120 -6.14 1.11 -18.54
CA PRO A 120 -5.92 1.89 -19.75
C PRO A 120 -4.52 2.52 -19.85
N VAL A 121 -3.87 2.82 -18.72
CA VAL A 121 -2.54 3.44 -18.70
C VAL A 121 -1.50 2.34 -18.88
N LYS A 122 -0.82 2.32 -20.02
CA LYS A 122 0.19 1.30 -20.37
C LYS A 122 1.61 1.78 -20.06
N GLY A 123 2.48 0.86 -19.63
CA GLY A 123 3.90 1.10 -19.40
C GLY A 123 4.20 2.11 -18.27
N ALA A 124 3.32 2.21 -17.27
CA ALA A 124 3.64 3.01 -16.10
C ALA A 124 4.74 2.32 -15.29
N ARG A 125 5.63 3.10 -14.66
CA ARG A 125 6.70 2.52 -13.83
C ARG A 125 6.15 1.79 -12.61
N ILE A 126 5.13 2.36 -11.99
CA ILE A 126 4.48 1.83 -10.79
C ILE A 126 2.97 1.88 -10.97
N TYR A 127 2.34 0.71 -10.86
CA TYR A 127 0.93 0.58 -10.54
C TYR A 127 0.82 0.34 -9.05
N TYR A 128 0.01 1.11 -8.33
CA TYR A 128 -0.11 1.05 -6.88
C TYR A 128 -1.56 0.82 -6.48
N MET A 129 -1.78 -0.12 -5.57
CA MET A 129 -3.07 -0.44 -4.99
C MET A 129 -2.91 -0.55 -3.49
N ARG A 130 -3.74 0.17 -2.74
CA ARG A 130 -3.70 0.15 -1.27
C ARG A 130 -5.08 -0.09 -0.70
N ASN A 131 -5.21 -1.08 0.18
CA ASN A 131 -6.49 -1.46 0.80
C ASN A 131 -7.59 -1.63 -0.26
N ILE A 132 -7.27 -2.37 -1.32
CA ILE A 132 -8.22 -2.70 -2.40
C ILE A 132 -8.40 -4.20 -2.49
N ILE A 133 -7.30 -4.95 -2.52
CA ILE A 133 -7.35 -6.38 -2.83
C ILE A 133 -7.90 -7.17 -1.63
N HIS A 134 -7.73 -6.67 -0.40
CA HIS A 134 -8.32 -7.28 0.80
C HIS A 134 -9.85 -7.19 0.85
N ASP A 135 -10.48 -6.26 0.13
CA ASP A 135 -11.95 -6.15 0.07
C ASP A 135 -12.61 -7.27 -0.74
N TRP A 136 -11.82 -7.98 -1.56
CA TRP A 136 -12.34 -8.95 -2.54
C TRP A 136 -11.92 -10.38 -2.23
N PRO A 137 -12.82 -11.38 -2.42
CA PRO A 137 -12.45 -12.78 -2.36
C PRO A 137 -11.43 -13.15 -3.45
N SER A 138 -10.73 -14.27 -3.29
CA SER A 138 -9.55 -14.60 -4.12
C SER A 138 -9.82 -14.67 -5.62
N ASP A 139 -10.99 -15.16 -6.05
CA ASP A 139 -11.41 -15.20 -7.45
C ASP A 139 -11.55 -13.79 -8.05
N LYS A 140 -12.14 -12.88 -7.28
CA LYS A 140 -12.33 -11.48 -7.65
C LYS A 140 -11.03 -10.68 -7.61
N ALA A 141 -10.21 -10.89 -6.59
CA ALA A 141 -8.86 -10.35 -6.53
C ALA A 141 -8.02 -10.78 -7.74
N PHE A 142 -8.13 -12.04 -8.16
CA PHE A 142 -7.44 -12.55 -9.35
C PHE A 142 -7.87 -11.81 -10.63
N GLU A 143 -9.17 -11.58 -10.83
CA GLU A 143 -9.69 -10.83 -11.97
C GLU A 143 -9.09 -9.40 -12.02
N ILE A 144 -9.00 -8.72 -10.88
CA ILE A 144 -8.40 -7.38 -10.80
C ILE A 144 -6.92 -7.42 -11.23
N LEU A 145 -6.14 -8.38 -10.73
CA LEU A 145 -4.73 -8.51 -11.10
C LEU A 145 -4.56 -8.83 -12.60
N GLN A 146 -5.45 -9.65 -13.17
CA GLN A 146 -5.48 -9.95 -14.61
C GLN A 146 -5.79 -8.73 -15.47
N ASN A 147 -6.53 -7.75 -14.95
CA ASN A 147 -6.79 -6.51 -15.67
C ASN A 147 -5.59 -5.55 -15.68
N ILE A 148 -4.71 -5.66 -14.69
CA ILE A 148 -3.52 -4.80 -14.55
C ILE A 148 -2.34 -5.38 -15.33
N LYS A 149 -2.12 -6.70 -15.28
CA LYS A 149 -0.97 -7.37 -15.94
C LYS A 149 -0.76 -6.93 -17.41
N PRO A 150 -1.78 -6.85 -18.29
CA PRO A 150 -1.62 -6.42 -19.68
C PRO A 150 -1.25 -4.94 -19.87
N ALA A 151 -1.18 -4.16 -18.81
CA ALA A 151 -0.70 -2.79 -18.84
C ALA A 151 0.78 -2.66 -18.50
N MET A 152 1.35 -3.65 -17.84
CA MET A 152 2.74 -3.67 -17.40
C MET A 152 3.69 -3.98 -18.56
N ASP A 153 4.90 -3.42 -18.49
CA ASP A 153 6.07 -3.82 -19.28
C ASP A 153 7.20 -4.31 -18.36
N ASN A 154 8.35 -4.70 -18.94
CA ASN A 154 9.50 -5.21 -18.16
C ASN A 154 10.11 -4.17 -17.21
N GLY A 155 9.80 -2.88 -17.37
CA GLY A 155 10.19 -1.82 -16.45
C GLY A 155 9.13 -1.50 -15.39
N SER A 156 7.89 -1.97 -15.56
CA SER A 156 6.77 -1.79 -14.65
C SER A 156 6.84 -2.70 -13.43
N VAL A 157 6.35 -2.19 -12.31
CA VAL A 157 6.05 -2.99 -11.13
C VAL A 157 4.62 -2.72 -10.65
N LEU A 158 3.99 -3.72 -10.05
CA LEU A 158 2.75 -3.58 -9.30
C LEU A 158 3.08 -3.63 -7.81
N LEU A 159 2.71 -2.59 -7.08
CA LEU A 159 2.84 -2.49 -5.63
C LEU A 159 1.48 -2.68 -5.00
N ILE A 160 1.34 -3.75 -4.22
CA ILE A 160 0.15 -4.02 -3.41
C ILE A 160 0.49 -3.67 -1.96
N ASP A 161 -0.17 -2.65 -1.43
CA ASP A 161 0.01 -2.15 -0.07
C ASP A 161 -1.13 -2.66 0.82
N GLU A 162 -0.86 -3.76 1.51
CA GLU A 162 -1.83 -4.56 2.25
C GLU A 162 -1.18 -5.27 3.44
N MET A 163 -1.98 -5.89 4.31
CA MET A 163 -1.46 -6.75 5.37
C MET A 163 -0.91 -8.07 4.80
N VAL A 164 0.28 -8.46 5.26
CA VAL A 164 0.86 -9.78 4.98
C VAL A 164 0.99 -10.55 6.29
N LEU A 165 -0.02 -11.36 6.59
CA LEU A 165 -0.11 -12.02 7.89
C LEU A 165 0.82 -13.24 8.00
N PRO A 166 1.40 -13.50 9.19
CA PRO A 166 2.06 -14.77 9.46
C PRO A 166 1.03 -15.89 9.61
N ASP A 167 1.42 -17.14 9.34
CA ASP A 167 0.50 -18.29 9.47
C ASP A 167 0.14 -18.60 10.94
N ILE A 168 0.99 -18.19 11.88
CA ILE A 168 0.81 -18.38 13.32
C ILE A 168 1.20 -17.11 14.08
N GLY A 169 0.56 -16.87 15.23
CA GLY A 169 0.90 -15.74 16.09
C GLY A 169 0.46 -14.38 15.54
N VAL A 170 -0.62 -14.35 14.73
CA VAL A 170 -1.22 -13.11 14.23
C VAL A 170 -1.67 -12.24 15.40
N HIS A 171 -1.39 -10.94 15.33
CA HIS A 171 -1.82 -9.99 16.35
C HIS A 171 -3.35 -9.91 16.41
N TRP A 172 -3.92 -9.74 17.61
CA TRP A 172 -5.36 -9.77 17.82
C TRP A 172 -6.11 -8.71 17.01
N GLN A 173 -5.52 -7.53 16.79
CA GLN A 173 -6.13 -6.46 15.98
C GLN A 173 -6.26 -6.86 14.51
N ALA A 174 -5.23 -7.50 13.94
CA ALA A 174 -5.32 -8.00 12.57
C ALA A 174 -6.35 -9.13 12.46
N THR A 175 -6.51 -9.95 13.50
CA THR A 175 -7.56 -10.97 13.56
C THR A 175 -8.96 -10.36 13.65
N GLU A 176 -9.13 -9.30 14.43
CA GLU A 176 -10.39 -8.55 14.51
C GLU A 176 -10.78 -7.92 13.16
N LEU A 177 -9.81 -7.33 12.47
CA LEU A 177 -10.00 -6.77 11.13
C LEU A 177 -10.38 -7.86 10.12
N ASP A 178 -9.71 -9.02 10.13
CA ASP A 178 -10.05 -10.15 9.26
C ASP A 178 -11.49 -10.67 9.50
N MET A 179 -11.92 -10.73 10.77
CA MET A 179 -13.32 -11.04 11.09
C MET A 179 -14.29 -9.99 10.53
N ALA A 180 -13.92 -8.71 10.54
CA ALA A 180 -14.73 -7.66 9.93
C ALA A 180 -14.77 -7.79 8.41
N MET A 181 -13.65 -8.11 7.75
CA MET A 181 -13.59 -8.37 6.30
C MET A 181 -14.50 -9.54 5.92
N MET A 182 -14.48 -10.62 6.70
CA MET A 182 -15.37 -11.77 6.51
C MET A 182 -16.85 -11.39 6.68
N ALA A 183 -17.18 -10.66 7.74
CA ALA A 183 -18.57 -10.33 8.08
C ALA A 183 -19.21 -9.30 7.14
N LEU A 184 -18.44 -8.31 6.68
CA LEU A 184 -18.96 -7.17 5.92
C LEU A 184 -18.81 -7.34 4.41
N LEU A 185 -17.74 -8.00 3.96
CA LEU A 185 -17.38 -8.08 2.54
C LEU A 185 -17.35 -9.52 2.01
N GLY A 186 -17.44 -10.53 2.89
CA GLY A 186 -17.21 -11.92 2.50
C GLY A 186 -15.78 -12.18 2.04
N SER A 187 -14.84 -11.34 2.49
CA SER A 187 -13.43 -11.36 2.09
C SER A 187 -12.52 -11.78 3.24
N ARG A 188 -11.20 -11.59 3.09
CA ARG A 188 -10.18 -11.96 4.07
C ARG A 188 -8.92 -11.09 3.94
N GLU A 189 -8.25 -10.93 5.07
CA GLU A 189 -6.81 -10.64 5.10
C GLU A 189 -6.04 -11.91 4.70
N ARG A 190 -4.85 -11.73 4.10
CA ARG A 190 -4.10 -12.85 3.48
C ARG A 190 -2.76 -13.10 4.14
N THR A 191 -2.41 -14.38 4.28
CA THR A 191 -1.07 -14.78 4.68
C THR A 191 -0.09 -14.68 3.51
N ARG A 192 1.21 -14.72 3.79
CA ARG A 192 2.25 -14.72 2.75
C ARG A 192 2.04 -15.84 1.73
N ALA A 193 1.65 -17.04 2.16
CA ALA A 193 1.41 -18.16 1.25
C ALA A 193 0.23 -17.90 0.32
N GLN A 194 -0.87 -17.33 0.85
CA GLN A 194 -2.06 -16.99 0.08
C GLN A 194 -1.80 -15.85 -0.92
N TRP A 195 -1.00 -14.85 -0.53
CA TRP A 195 -0.53 -13.81 -1.44
C TRP A 195 0.30 -14.40 -2.58
N ASN A 196 1.25 -15.27 -2.27
CA ASN A 196 2.08 -15.93 -3.28
C ASN A 196 1.24 -16.75 -4.27
N GLU A 197 0.27 -17.51 -3.78
CA GLU A 197 -0.65 -18.28 -4.61
C GLU A 197 -1.45 -17.37 -5.56
N LEU A 198 -2.11 -16.34 -5.02
CA LEU A 198 -2.93 -15.41 -5.80
C LEU A 198 -2.12 -14.70 -6.90
N ILE A 199 -0.95 -14.17 -6.54
CA ILE A 199 -0.09 -13.40 -7.45
C ILE A 199 0.51 -14.30 -8.53
N THR A 200 0.94 -15.52 -8.15
CA THR A 200 1.46 -16.50 -9.12
C THR A 200 0.37 -16.96 -10.08
N GLN A 201 -0.86 -17.21 -9.59
CA GLN A 201 -1.99 -17.57 -10.46
C GLN A 201 -2.30 -16.44 -11.45
N ALA A 202 -2.21 -15.17 -11.02
CA ALA A 202 -2.36 -14.01 -11.89
C ALA A 202 -1.22 -13.87 -12.94
N GLY A 203 -0.20 -14.75 -12.89
CA GLY A 203 0.93 -14.75 -13.79
C GLY A 203 1.89 -13.59 -13.54
N LEU A 204 2.00 -13.17 -12.28
CA LEU A 204 2.98 -12.21 -11.77
C LEU A 204 3.90 -12.94 -10.78
N LYS A 205 5.05 -12.32 -10.47
CA LYS A 205 6.03 -12.85 -9.52
C LYS A 205 6.24 -11.84 -8.40
N ILE A 206 6.21 -12.31 -7.15
CA ILE A 206 6.62 -11.48 -6.01
C ILE A 206 8.15 -11.32 -6.06
N HIS A 207 8.62 -10.10 -6.24
CA HIS A 207 10.04 -9.77 -6.19
C HIS A 207 10.50 -9.57 -4.75
N HIS A 208 9.75 -8.77 -3.98
CA HIS A 208 10.07 -8.46 -2.59
C HIS A 208 8.82 -8.09 -1.78
N ILE A 209 8.88 -8.28 -0.46
CA ILE A 209 7.84 -7.82 0.48
C ILE A 209 8.49 -6.94 1.53
N TYR A 210 8.13 -5.65 1.54
CA TYR A 210 8.64 -4.64 2.47
C TYR A 210 7.61 -4.41 3.58
N GLN A 211 7.82 -5.02 4.75
CA GLN A 211 7.00 -4.76 5.92
C GLN A 211 7.40 -3.43 6.56
N TYR A 212 6.45 -2.50 6.68
CA TYR A 212 6.72 -1.18 7.25
C TYR A 212 6.01 -0.93 8.60
N THR A 213 5.07 -1.80 8.99
CA THR A 213 4.46 -1.78 10.33
C THR A 213 4.55 -3.15 11.00
N THR A 214 5.03 -3.18 12.25
CA THR A 214 5.20 -4.43 13.01
C THR A 214 3.92 -4.94 13.66
N SER A 215 3.00 -4.03 14.05
CA SER A 215 1.79 -4.37 14.80
C SER A 215 0.73 -5.07 13.94
N LEU A 216 0.51 -4.58 12.72
CA LEU A 216 -0.52 -5.10 11.80
C LEU A 216 0.07 -5.87 10.61
N ASN A 217 1.40 -5.84 10.43
CA ASN A 217 2.08 -6.39 9.25
C ASN A 217 1.70 -5.72 7.93
N ASP A 218 1.36 -4.43 7.95
CA ASP A 218 1.22 -3.67 6.71
C ASP A 218 2.53 -3.72 5.92
N SER A 219 2.42 -4.07 4.65
CA SER A 219 3.54 -4.39 3.80
C SER A 219 3.30 -3.96 2.36
N ILE A 220 4.37 -3.56 1.68
CA ILE A 220 4.37 -3.43 0.23
C ILE A 220 4.83 -4.74 -0.40
N ILE A 221 3.95 -5.37 -1.16
CA ILE A 221 4.27 -6.52 -2.00
C ILE A 221 4.65 -6.00 -3.39
N GLU A 222 5.93 -6.04 -3.72
CA GLU A 222 6.45 -5.66 -5.03
C GLU A 222 6.33 -6.85 -5.99
N CYS A 223 5.47 -6.69 -6.99
CA CYS A 223 5.18 -7.69 -8.01
C CYS A 223 5.73 -7.24 -9.37
N ILE A 224 6.33 -8.19 -10.10
CA ILE A 224 6.91 -7.99 -11.43
C ILE A 224 6.35 -9.01 -12.42
N LEU A 225 6.51 -8.73 -13.71
CA LEU A 225 6.32 -9.76 -14.73
C LEU A 225 7.39 -10.87 -14.55
N PRO A 226 7.03 -12.15 -14.72
CA PRO A 226 8.03 -13.21 -14.76
C PRO A 226 8.95 -13.02 -15.96
N ASP A 227 10.23 -13.41 -15.82
CA ASP A 227 11.16 -13.39 -16.95
C ASP A 227 10.72 -14.42 -18.00
N ASP A 228 10.79 -14.06 -19.29
CA ASP A 228 10.42 -14.95 -20.42
C ASP A 228 11.15 -16.31 -20.40
N SER A 229 12.22 -16.46 -19.61
CA SER A 229 12.98 -17.71 -19.43
C SER A 229 12.40 -18.68 -18.38
N GLU A 230 11.43 -18.27 -17.55
CA GLU A 230 10.86 -19.11 -16.48
C GLU A 230 9.53 -19.80 -16.88
N GLU A 231 8.97 -19.55 -18.07
CA GLU A 231 7.73 -20.20 -18.56
C GLU A 231 7.91 -21.65 -19.05
N ILE A 232 9.08 -22.27 -18.84
CA ILE A 232 9.34 -23.67 -19.23
C ILE A 232 9.79 -24.50 -18.02
N ILE A 233 8.87 -24.89 -17.13
CA ILE A 233 8.95 -26.14 -16.35
C ILE A 233 7.53 -26.71 -16.14
#